data_AF-A0A3D0ZTF2-F1
#
_entry.id   AF-A0A3D0ZTF2-F1
#
_cell.length_a   1.000
_cell.length_b   1.000
_cell.length_c   1.000
_cell.angle_alpha   90.00
_cell.angle_beta   90.00
_cell.angle_gamma   90.00
#
_symmetry.space_group_name_H-M   'P 1'
#
loop_
_entity.id
_entity.type
_entity.pdbx_description
1 polymer ?
#
loop_
_entity_poly.entity_id
_entity_poly.type
_entity_poly.pdbx_seq_one_letter_code
_entity_poly.pdbx_strand_id
1 'polypeptide(L)'
;EAFVRLAHSIVVFPGGVGTAEEILYLLSVLMHEDNSGLPFTLILTAPESKRLYFDTLDQFLRATLGDEVKDFYRVIIGDADKVAKTVSAGVEEVRRHRSKTQDAYSFNWDLTVEKHLQVPFVPTHNNMSGLELSRQLPAGKLASEIRRCFSGIVAGNVKAFGIEQVRKFGPYSLHGDKVIVDELQKLLDSFVQQGRMKIDKSDFKRCWELI
;
A
#
# COMPACT_ATOMS: atom_id res chain seq x y z
N GLU A 1 9.46 3.27 -7.04
CA GLU A 1 9.44 4.21 -8.18
C GLU A 1 9.46 3.54 -9.54
N ALA A 2 10.42 2.67 -9.86
CA ALA A 2 10.50 2.03 -11.19
C ALA A 2 9.15 1.43 -11.67
N PHE A 3 8.43 0.71 -10.79
CA PHE A 3 7.10 0.17 -11.11
C PHE A 3 6.10 1.23 -11.58
N VAL A 4 5.97 2.36 -10.89
CA VAL A 4 4.97 3.40 -11.24
C VAL A 4 5.37 4.23 -12.46
N ARG A 5 6.67 4.36 -12.73
CA ARG A 5 7.16 5.04 -13.92
C ARG A 5 6.94 4.22 -15.19
N LEU A 6 7.09 2.89 -15.08
CA LEU A 6 6.99 1.98 -16.23
C LEU A 6 5.57 1.47 -16.48
N ALA A 7 4.74 1.38 -15.43
CA ALA A 7 3.40 0.83 -15.56
C ALA A 7 2.45 1.74 -16.37
N HIS A 8 1.65 1.11 -17.23
CA HIS A 8 0.45 1.71 -17.83
C HIS A 8 -0.83 1.27 -17.12
N SER A 9 -0.76 0.16 -16.38
CA SER A 9 -1.81 -0.38 -15.53
C SER A 9 -1.16 -1.31 -14.51
N ILE A 10 -1.72 -1.38 -13.31
CA ILE A 10 -1.25 -2.28 -12.24
C ILE A 10 -2.40 -3.15 -11.78
N VAL A 11 -2.14 -4.45 -11.68
CA VAL A 11 -3.07 -5.44 -11.12
C VAL A 11 -2.43 -6.01 -9.86
N VAL A 12 -3.15 -5.95 -8.75
CA VAL A 12 -2.70 -6.43 -7.44
C VAL A 12 -3.59 -7.57 -6.97
N PHE A 13 -2.95 -8.66 -6.54
CA PHE A 13 -3.59 -9.86 -6.00
C PHE A 13 -3.47 -9.92 -4.47
N PRO A 14 -4.23 -10.80 -3.77
CA PRO A 14 -4.14 -10.91 -2.33
C PRO A 14 -2.75 -11.35 -1.85
N GLY A 15 -2.06 -10.47 -1.13
CA GLY A 15 -0.75 -10.72 -0.55
C GLY A 15 -0.67 -10.41 0.93
N GLY A 16 0.54 -10.40 1.48
CA GLY A 16 0.77 -10.06 2.89
C GLY A 16 1.03 -8.58 3.13
N VAL A 17 1.74 -8.30 4.21
CA VAL A 17 2.16 -6.93 4.60
C VAL A 17 2.97 -6.20 3.51
N GLY A 18 3.77 -6.92 2.71
CA GLY A 18 4.51 -6.31 1.59
C GLY A 18 3.60 -5.83 0.45
N THR A 19 2.52 -6.55 0.18
CA THR A 19 1.54 -6.12 -0.83
C THR A 19 0.73 -4.92 -0.34
N ALA A 20 0.40 -4.88 0.95
CA ALA A 20 -0.22 -3.69 1.55
C ALA A 20 0.71 -2.47 1.48
N GLU A 21 2.01 -2.65 1.74
CA GLU A 21 3.05 -1.63 1.57
C GLU A 21 3.07 -1.07 0.14
N GLU A 22 3.04 -1.94 -0.87
CA GLU A 22 3.03 -1.55 -2.28
C GLU A 22 1.76 -0.78 -2.66
N ILE A 23 0.58 -1.23 -2.21
CA ILE A 23 -0.69 -0.52 -2.45
C ILE A 23 -0.65 0.88 -1.83
N LEU A 24 -0.19 1.02 -0.59
CA LEU A 24 -0.08 2.32 0.08
C LEU A 24 0.95 3.23 -0.59
N TYR A 25 2.04 2.67 -1.12
CA TYR A 25 2.98 3.43 -1.95
C TYR A 25 2.29 3.99 -3.20
N LEU A 26 1.52 3.15 -3.92
CA LEU A 26 0.77 3.59 -5.10
C LEU A 26 -0.22 4.70 -4.74
N LEU A 27 -1.03 4.50 -3.70
CA LEU A 27 -2.05 5.48 -3.29
C LEU A 27 -1.42 6.79 -2.81
N SER A 28 -0.29 6.73 -2.10
CA SER A 28 0.45 7.94 -1.69
C SER A 28 0.89 8.77 -2.89
N VAL A 29 1.38 8.11 -3.95
CA VAL A 29 1.72 8.78 -5.21
C VAL A 29 0.46 9.32 -5.89
N LEU A 30 -0.56 8.49 -6.11
CA LEU A 30 -1.73 8.87 -6.91
C LEU A 30 -2.57 9.98 -6.28
N MET A 31 -2.62 10.06 -4.95
CA MET A 31 -3.35 11.11 -4.21
C MET A 31 -2.58 12.43 -4.11
N HIS A 32 -1.39 12.55 -4.69
CA HIS A 32 -0.67 13.81 -4.75
C HIS A 32 -1.43 14.82 -5.62
N GLU A 33 -1.49 16.08 -5.20
CA GLU A 33 -2.26 17.13 -5.89
C GLU A 33 -1.84 17.31 -7.35
N ASP A 34 -0.52 17.33 -7.62
CA ASP A 34 0.03 17.43 -8.98
C ASP A 34 -0.25 16.20 -9.87
N ASN A 35 -0.69 15.08 -9.29
CA ASN A 35 -1.08 13.89 -10.05
C ASN A 35 -2.58 13.86 -10.39
N SER A 36 -3.33 14.88 -9.95
CA SER A 36 -4.74 15.01 -10.26
C SER A 36 -4.98 15.03 -11.77
N GLY A 37 -5.87 14.16 -12.25
CA GLY A 37 -6.21 14.06 -13.67
C GLY A 37 -5.22 13.24 -14.53
N LEU A 38 -4.12 12.74 -13.95
CA LEU A 38 -3.28 11.75 -14.65
C LEU A 38 -4.04 10.42 -14.73
N PRO A 39 -4.15 9.80 -15.92
CA PRO A 39 -4.80 8.50 -16.03
C PRO A 39 -3.91 7.43 -15.40
N PHE A 40 -4.51 6.67 -14.49
CA PHE A 40 -3.87 5.50 -13.90
C PHE A 40 -4.91 4.43 -13.65
N THR A 41 -4.57 3.18 -13.95
CA THR A 41 -5.44 2.03 -13.69
C THR A 41 -4.80 1.14 -12.65
N LEU A 42 -5.35 1.17 -11.43
CA LEU A 42 -5.03 0.25 -10.35
C LEU A 42 -6.22 -0.69 -10.13
N ILE A 43 -6.00 -1.99 -10.29
CA ILE A 43 -7.02 -3.02 -10.10
C ILE A 43 -6.61 -3.92 -8.94
N LEU A 44 -7.50 -4.05 -7.96
CA LEU A 44 -7.39 -5.01 -6.87
C LEU A 44 -8.29 -6.21 -7.22
N THR A 45 -7.71 -7.40 -7.39
CA THR A 45 -8.47 -8.55 -7.88
C THR A 45 -8.16 -9.87 -7.20
N ALA A 46 -9.19 -10.66 -6.94
CA ALA A 46 -9.10 -11.96 -6.30
C ALA A 46 -10.14 -12.93 -6.87
N PRO A 47 -9.94 -14.25 -6.72
CA PRO A 47 -11.04 -15.20 -6.88
C PRO A 47 -12.11 -14.99 -5.81
N GLU A 48 -13.34 -15.46 -6.06
CA GLU A 48 -14.48 -15.33 -5.14
C GLU A 48 -14.15 -15.88 -3.73
N SER A 49 -13.41 -16.98 -3.66
CA SER A 49 -12.95 -17.60 -2.40
C SER A 49 -12.03 -16.73 -1.55
N LYS A 50 -11.57 -15.60 -2.08
CA LYS A 50 -10.68 -14.63 -1.41
C LYS A 50 -11.26 -13.21 -1.39
N ARG A 51 -12.56 -13.03 -1.68
CA ARG A 51 -13.26 -11.74 -1.63
C ARG A 51 -12.98 -10.95 -0.35
N LEU A 52 -13.12 -11.62 0.79
CA LEU A 52 -12.98 -11.02 2.13
C LEU A 52 -11.66 -10.26 2.33
N TYR A 53 -10.59 -10.69 1.65
CA TYR A 53 -9.30 -9.99 1.70
C TYR A 53 -9.41 -8.54 1.21
N PHE A 54 -10.01 -8.33 0.04
CA PHE A 54 -10.14 -6.98 -0.51
C PHE A 54 -11.29 -6.21 0.11
N ASP A 55 -12.32 -6.86 0.66
CA ASP A 55 -13.34 -6.17 1.46
C ASP A 55 -12.70 -5.57 2.73
N THR A 56 -11.84 -6.34 3.43
CA THR A 56 -11.13 -5.86 4.62
C THR A 56 -10.13 -4.75 4.27
N LEU A 57 -9.41 -4.88 3.15
CA LEU A 57 -8.47 -3.85 2.71
C LEU A 57 -9.18 -2.58 2.25
N ASP A 58 -10.27 -2.68 1.49
CA ASP A 58 -11.08 -1.53 1.04
C ASP A 58 -11.66 -0.77 2.24
N GLN A 59 -12.20 -1.51 3.23
CA GLN A 59 -12.68 -0.92 4.48
C GLN A 59 -11.55 -0.18 5.22
N PHE A 60 -10.39 -0.81 5.37
CA PHE A 60 -9.22 -0.20 6.00
C PHE A 60 -8.80 1.10 5.29
N LEU A 61 -8.68 1.07 3.97
CA LEU A 61 -8.25 2.22 3.18
C LEU A 61 -9.23 3.38 3.32
N ARG A 62 -10.54 3.13 3.25
CA ARG A 62 -11.55 4.19 3.40
C ARG A 62 -11.62 4.76 4.81
N ALA A 63 -11.56 3.88 5.81
CA ALA A 63 -11.61 4.30 7.22
C ALA A 63 -10.39 5.15 7.62
N THR A 64 -9.24 4.93 6.99
CA THR A 64 -8.00 5.65 7.27
C THR A 64 -7.79 6.86 6.36
N LEU A 65 -7.93 6.70 5.04
CA LEU A 65 -7.58 7.68 4.02
C LEU A 65 -8.77 8.51 3.51
N GLY A 66 -10.00 8.18 3.91
CA GLY A 66 -11.23 8.82 3.43
C GLY A 66 -11.91 8.02 2.31
N ASP A 67 -13.20 8.25 2.10
CA ASP A 67 -14.00 7.51 1.12
C ASP A 67 -13.58 7.79 -0.33
N GLU A 68 -12.97 8.95 -0.58
CA GLU A 68 -12.43 9.39 -1.87
C GLU A 68 -11.26 8.50 -2.33
N VAL A 69 -10.62 7.74 -1.43
CA VAL A 69 -9.53 6.83 -1.79
C VAL A 69 -9.96 5.78 -2.83
N LYS A 70 -11.25 5.42 -2.85
CA LYS A 70 -11.81 4.44 -3.78
C LYS A 70 -11.73 4.91 -5.24
N ASP A 71 -11.57 6.20 -5.49
CA ASP A 71 -11.49 6.75 -6.84
C ASP A 71 -10.13 6.43 -7.51
N PHE A 72 -9.14 5.99 -6.71
CA PHE A 72 -7.79 5.66 -7.16
C PHE A 72 -7.58 4.16 -7.45
N TYR A 73 -8.59 3.30 -7.24
CA TYR A 73 -8.51 1.87 -7.57
C TYR A 73 -9.86 1.25 -7.92
N ARG A 74 -9.84 0.04 -8.50
CA ARG A 74 -11.04 -0.74 -8.79
C ARG A 74 -10.93 -2.13 -8.17
N VAL A 75 -11.93 -2.54 -7.41
CA VAL A 75 -12.02 -3.92 -6.89
C VAL A 75 -12.82 -4.77 -7.88
N ILE A 76 -12.21 -5.83 -8.44
CA ILE A 76 -12.84 -6.76 -9.37
C ILE A 76 -12.64 -8.18 -8.85
N ILE A 77 -13.71 -8.85 -8.43
CA ILE A 77 -13.66 -10.18 -7.82
C ILE A 77 -14.27 -11.22 -8.76
N GLY A 78 -13.58 -12.34 -8.96
CA GLY A 78 -14.10 -13.50 -9.69
C GLY A 78 -14.23 -13.35 -11.21
N ASP A 79 -13.77 -12.23 -11.78
CA ASP A 79 -13.98 -11.89 -13.20
C ASP A 79 -12.67 -11.48 -13.88
N ALA A 80 -11.90 -12.48 -14.32
CA ALA A 80 -10.62 -12.27 -14.98
C ALA A 80 -10.76 -11.56 -16.34
N ASP A 81 -11.85 -11.79 -17.07
CA ASP A 81 -12.12 -11.14 -18.34
C ASP A 81 -12.34 -9.64 -18.16
N LYS A 82 -13.09 -9.24 -17.13
CA LYS A 82 -13.29 -7.84 -16.78
C LYS A 82 -12.00 -7.18 -16.29
N VAL A 83 -11.14 -7.89 -15.57
CA VAL A 83 -9.79 -7.40 -15.23
C VAL A 83 -9.01 -7.09 -16.52
N ALA A 84 -8.92 -8.05 -17.44
CA ALA A 84 -8.18 -7.88 -18.70
C ALA A 84 -8.73 -6.74 -19.57
N LYS A 85 -10.06 -6.64 -19.71
CA LYS A 85 -10.71 -5.53 -20.42
C LYS A 85 -10.43 -4.17 -19.77
N THR A 86 -10.43 -4.11 -18.43
CA THR A 86 -10.14 -2.88 -17.70
C THR A 86 -8.68 -2.45 -17.87
N VAL A 87 -7.74 -3.40 -17.83
CA VAL A 87 -6.32 -3.15 -18.14
C VAL A 87 -6.18 -2.60 -19.56
N SER A 88 -6.76 -3.27 -20.56
CA SER A 88 -6.65 -2.83 -21.96
C SER A 88 -7.19 -1.42 -22.18
N ALA A 89 -8.33 -1.09 -21.55
CA ALA A 89 -8.88 0.27 -21.62
C ALA A 89 -7.98 1.30 -20.93
N GLY A 90 -7.41 0.96 -19.77
CA GLY A 90 -6.47 1.82 -19.04
C GLY A 90 -5.19 2.12 -19.83
N VAL A 91 -4.63 1.10 -20.49
CA VAL A 91 -3.46 1.27 -21.37
C VAL A 91 -3.75 2.26 -22.51
N GLU A 92 -4.92 2.15 -23.17
CA GLU A 92 -5.30 3.09 -24.22
C GLU A 92 -5.56 4.51 -23.70
N GLU A 93 -6.06 4.65 -22.47
CA GLU A 93 -6.21 5.95 -21.83
C GLU A 93 -4.85 6.62 -21.57
N VAL A 94 -3.90 5.87 -20.99
CA VAL A 94 -2.52 6.34 -20.77
C VAL A 94 -1.85 6.69 -22.10
N ARG A 95 -2.02 5.87 -23.14
CA ARG A 95 -1.47 6.14 -24.48
C ARG A 95 -1.99 7.46 -25.04
N ARG A 96 -3.29 7.71 -24.96
CA ARG A 96 -3.91 8.97 -25.43
C ARG A 96 -3.43 10.17 -24.64
N HIS A 97 -3.32 10.04 -23.31
CA HIS A 97 -2.85 11.12 -22.45
C HIS A 97 -1.40 11.50 -22.79
N ARG A 98 -0.48 10.52 -22.80
CA ARG A 98 0.94 10.81 -23.10
C ARG A 98 1.15 11.36 -24.51
N SER A 99 0.37 10.89 -25.48
CA SER A 99 0.36 11.49 -26.83
C SER A 99 -0.07 12.96 -26.83
N LYS A 100 -0.97 13.36 -25.92
CA LYS A 100 -1.48 14.73 -25.79
C LYS A 100 -0.52 15.62 -24.99
N THR A 101 0.09 15.10 -23.93
CA THR A 101 1.03 15.85 -23.07
C THR A 101 2.48 15.82 -23.58
N GLN A 102 2.75 15.05 -24.64
CA GLN A 102 4.08 14.83 -25.20
C GLN A 102 5.05 14.10 -24.24
N ASP A 103 4.52 13.31 -23.31
CA ASP A 103 5.30 12.43 -22.43
C ASP A 103 5.69 11.11 -23.15
N ALA A 104 6.72 10.44 -22.66
CA ALA A 104 7.22 9.20 -23.21
C ALA A 104 6.28 8.02 -22.91
N TYR A 105 6.02 7.16 -23.91
CA TYR A 105 5.24 5.95 -23.67
C TYR A 105 5.92 4.96 -22.72
N SER A 106 7.25 4.89 -22.71
CA SER A 106 7.98 3.88 -21.93
C SER A 106 8.32 4.35 -20.51
N PHE A 107 8.09 5.62 -20.18
CA PHE A 107 8.41 6.17 -18.86
C PHE A 107 7.51 7.36 -18.56
N ASN A 108 6.77 7.32 -17.45
CA ASN A 108 5.86 8.37 -17.03
C ASN A 108 6.66 9.52 -16.36
N TRP A 109 7.03 10.55 -17.12
CA TRP A 109 7.70 11.74 -16.55
C TRP A 109 6.71 12.69 -15.90
N ASP A 110 5.46 12.73 -16.38
CA ASP A 110 4.40 13.59 -15.86
C ASP A 110 4.04 13.26 -14.40
N LEU A 111 4.33 12.04 -13.94
CA LEU A 111 4.06 11.61 -12.57
C LEU A 111 4.95 12.33 -11.54
N THR A 112 4.32 13.04 -10.62
CA THR A 112 5.00 13.59 -9.44
C THR A 112 5.18 12.49 -8.39
N VAL A 113 6.41 12.29 -7.93
CA VAL A 113 6.75 11.37 -6.83
C VAL A 113 7.53 12.16 -5.79
N GLU A 114 6.96 12.32 -4.60
CA GLU A 114 7.62 13.10 -3.55
C GLU A 114 8.95 12.46 -3.12
N LYS A 115 9.94 13.30 -2.81
CA LYS A 115 11.29 12.86 -2.41
C LYS A 115 11.27 11.88 -1.23
N HIS A 116 10.36 12.08 -0.28
CA HIS A 116 10.26 11.24 0.90
C HIS A 116 9.81 9.79 0.57
N LEU A 117 9.23 9.57 -0.62
CA LEU A 117 8.89 8.24 -1.15
C LEU A 117 10.08 7.55 -1.83
N GLN A 118 11.10 8.31 -2.23
CA GLN A 118 12.30 7.83 -2.91
C GLN A 118 13.41 7.46 -1.91
N VAL A 119 13.38 8.05 -0.71
CA VAL A 119 14.35 7.76 0.35
C VAL A 119 13.98 6.45 1.05
N PRO A 120 14.92 5.50 1.21
CA PRO A 120 14.70 4.29 1.99
C PRO A 120 14.34 4.61 3.44
N PHE A 121 13.30 3.94 3.96
CA PHE A 121 12.95 4.02 5.37
C PHE A 121 13.71 2.95 6.16
N VAL A 122 14.47 3.38 7.18
CA VAL A 122 15.19 2.48 8.08
C VAL A 122 14.35 2.26 9.33
N PRO A 123 13.81 1.05 9.59
CA PRO A 123 12.87 0.81 10.67
C PRO A 123 13.59 0.55 12.00
N THR A 124 14.17 1.59 12.58
CA THR A 124 14.57 1.58 13.99
C THR A 124 13.35 1.82 14.88
N HIS A 125 13.42 1.46 16.16
CA HIS A 125 12.34 1.75 17.11
C HIS A 125 11.97 3.22 17.16
N ASN A 126 12.95 4.12 17.14
CA ASN A 126 12.72 5.57 17.13
C ASN A 126 11.99 6.04 15.85
N ASN A 127 12.37 5.51 14.68
CA ASN A 127 11.72 5.87 13.42
C ASN A 127 10.31 5.28 13.33
N MET A 128 10.09 4.08 13.86
CA MET A 128 8.77 3.43 13.89
C MET A 128 7.83 4.13 14.87
N SER A 129 8.30 4.51 16.05
CA SER A 129 7.51 5.30 16.99
C SER A 129 7.32 6.74 16.52
N GLY A 130 8.20 7.27 15.66
CA GLY A 130 8.08 8.63 15.13
C GLY A 130 7.09 8.77 13.96
N LEU A 131 6.40 7.70 13.55
CA LEU A 131 5.45 7.75 12.44
C LEU A 131 4.22 8.58 12.80
N GLU A 132 3.82 9.47 11.90
CA GLU A 132 2.66 10.34 12.10
C GLU A 132 1.40 9.66 11.58
N LEU A 133 0.81 8.78 12.39
CA LEU A 133 -0.43 8.08 12.07
C LEU A 133 -1.66 8.91 12.48
N SER A 134 -1.86 10.03 11.79
CA SER A 134 -2.90 11.03 12.08
C SER A 134 -3.80 11.31 10.88
N ARG A 135 -5.12 11.38 11.10
CA ARG A 135 -6.13 11.79 10.11
C ARG A 135 -6.11 13.29 9.82
N GLN A 136 -5.30 14.07 10.54
CA GLN A 136 -5.08 15.48 10.23
C GLN A 136 -4.13 15.66 9.04
N LEU A 137 -3.37 14.62 8.69
CA LEU A 137 -2.54 14.63 7.48
C LEU A 137 -3.42 14.56 6.22
N PRO A 138 -2.98 15.22 5.12
CA PRO A 138 -3.51 14.92 3.79
C PRO A 138 -3.43 13.41 3.50
N ALA A 139 -4.45 12.85 2.86
CA ALA A 139 -4.57 11.41 2.64
C ALA A 139 -3.32 10.79 1.97
N GLY A 140 -2.74 11.46 0.97
CA GLY A 140 -1.48 11.02 0.34
C GLY A 140 -0.29 10.91 1.30
N LYS A 141 -0.19 11.83 2.27
CA LYS A 141 0.85 11.81 3.31
C LYS A 141 0.58 10.73 4.35
N LEU A 142 -0.66 10.58 4.79
CA LEU A 142 -1.04 9.50 5.71
C LEU A 142 -0.77 8.12 5.08
N ALA A 143 -1.10 7.94 3.79
CA ALA A 143 -0.78 6.71 3.07
C ALA A 143 0.73 6.41 3.08
N SER A 144 1.58 7.43 3.00
CA SER A 144 3.04 7.28 3.09
C SER A 144 3.51 6.84 4.49
N GLU A 145 2.94 7.40 5.55
CA GLU A 145 3.26 7.02 6.93
C GLU A 145 2.81 5.59 7.22
N ILE A 146 1.61 5.21 6.79
CA ILE A 146 1.12 3.84 6.89
C ILE A 146 2.01 2.89 6.05
N ARG A 147 2.46 3.31 4.86
CA ARG A 147 3.42 2.52 4.06
C ARG A 147 4.70 2.24 4.84
N ARG A 148 5.26 3.23 5.54
CA ARG A 148 6.46 3.06 6.37
C ARG A 148 6.23 2.11 7.55
N CYS A 149 5.04 2.18 8.17
CA CYS A 149 4.60 1.20 9.17
C CYS A 149 4.67 -0.24 8.62
N PHE A 150 4.06 -0.51 7.46
CA PHE A 150 4.12 -1.83 6.82
C PHE A 150 5.56 -2.23 6.44
N SER A 151 6.36 -1.31 5.90
CA SER A 151 7.78 -1.56 5.60
C SER A 151 8.56 -1.99 6.84
N GLY A 152 8.29 -1.39 8.00
CA GLY A 152 8.90 -1.79 9.27
C GLY A 152 8.45 -3.16 9.73
N ILE A 153 7.16 -3.48 9.61
CA ILE A 153 6.63 -4.81 9.93
C ILE A 153 7.22 -5.88 9.01
N VAL A 154 7.35 -5.61 7.71
CA VAL A 154 8.05 -6.49 6.77
C VAL A 154 9.50 -6.70 7.23
N ALA A 155 10.22 -5.62 7.55
CA ALA A 155 11.60 -5.72 7.98
C ALA A 155 11.77 -6.54 9.27
N GLY A 156 10.92 -6.30 10.27
CA GLY A 156 10.94 -7.04 11.55
C GLY A 156 10.65 -8.53 11.39
N ASN A 157 9.94 -8.93 10.33
CA ASN A 157 9.60 -10.32 10.09
C ASN A 157 10.63 -11.08 9.25
N VAL A 158 11.18 -10.46 8.19
CA VAL A 158 11.96 -11.20 7.17
C VAL A 158 13.34 -10.61 6.85
N LYS A 159 13.64 -9.37 7.23
CA LYS A 159 14.94 -8.73 6.91
C LYS A 159 15.89 -8.86 8.11
N ALA A 160 17.14 -9.25 7.86
CA ALA A 160 18.15 -9.45 8.89
C ALA A 160 18.25 -8.26 9.87
N PHE A 161 18.30 -7.03 9.34
CA PHE A 161 18.33 -5.81 10.15
C PHE A 161 17.11 -5.70 11.08
N GLY A 162 15.89 -5.85 10.56
CA GLY A 162 14.68 -5.68 11.36
C GLY A 162 14.50 -6.79 12.38
N ILE A 163 14.83 -8.03 12.02
CA ILE A 163 14.85 -9.17 12.96
C ILE A 163 15.82 -8.87 14.12
N GLU A 164 16.99 -8.31 13.84
CA GLU A 164 17.95 -7.93 14.87
C GLU A 164 17.44 -6.79 15.76
N GLN A 165 16.79 -5.76 15.19
CA GLN A 165 16.16 -4.69 15.96
C GLN A 165 15.13 -5.26 16.95
N VAL A 166 14.24 -6.11 16.46
CA VAL A 166 13.16 -6.70 17.26
C VAL A 166 13.72 -7.63 18.33
N ARG A 167 14.77 -8.39 18.01
CA ARG A 167 15.46 -9.26 18.98
C ARG A 167 16.12 -8.48 20.11
N LYS A 168 16.71 -7.32 19.82
CA LYS A 168 17.45 -6.51 20.81
C LYS A 168 16.55 -5.64 21.68
N PHE A 169 15.52 -5.05 21.10
CA PHE A 169 14.73 -3.99 21.75
C PHE A 169 13.25 -4.36 21.94
N GLY A 170 12.82 -5.54 21.49
CA GLY A 170 11.42 -5.96 21.52
C GLY A 170 10.63 -5.47 20.29
N PRO A 171 9.30 -5.66 20.28
CA PRO A 171 8.45 -5.23 19.17
C PRO A 171 8.50 -3.71 18.94
N TYR A 172 8.20 -3.27 17.72
CA TYR A 172 8.04 -1.85 17.41
C TYR A 172 6.76 -1.29 18.05
N SER A 173 6.86 -0.22 18.83
CA SER A 173 5.70 0.50 19.37
C SER A 173 5.17 1.49 18.34
N LEU A 174 3.92 1.31 17.93
CA LEU A 174 3.21 2.13 16.96
C LEU A 174 2.04 2.82 17.64
N HIS A 175 1.92 4.14 17.47
CA HIS A 175 0.85 4.95 18.06
C HIS A 175 0.28 5.91 17.01
N GLY A 176 -0.93 6.41 17.26
CA GLY A 176 -1.61 7.33 16.37
C GLY A 176 -3.05 7.59 16.78
N ASP A 177 -3.84 8.13 15.85
CA ASP A 177 -5.27 8.28 16.04
C ASP A 177 -5.90 6.91 16.28
N LYS A 178 -6.78 6.85 17.29
CA LYS A 178 -7.47 5.61 17.67
C LYS A 178 -8.09 4.86 16.49
N VAL A 179 -8.73 5.58 15.57
CA VAL A 179 -9.36 4.97 14.39
C VAL A 179 -8.33 4.29 13.49
N ILE A 180 -7.17 4.92 13.25
CA ILE A 180 -6.11 4.35 12.41
C ILE A 180 -5.50 3.11 13.10
N VAL A 181 -5.23 3.21 14.40
CA VAL A 181 -4.67 2.12 15.20
C VAL A 181 -5.62 0.92 15.23
N ASP A 182 -6.92 1.14 15.46
CA ASP A 182 -7.93 0.08 15.49
C ASP A 182 -8.07 -0.62 14.13
N GLU A 183 -8.05 0.14 13.02
CA GLU A 183 -8.12 -0.42 11.66
C GLU A 183 -6.83 -1.16 11.26
N LEU A 184 -5.66 -0.65 11.66
CA LEU A 184 -4.38 -1.35 11.49
C LEU A 184 -4.38 -2.69 12.24
N GLN A 185 -4.89 -2.72 13.48
CA GLN A 185 -4.99 -3.93 14.28
C GLN A 185 -5.86 -4.99 13.57
N LYS A 186 -7.05 -4.60 13.09
CA LYS A 186 -7.95 -5.50 12.34
C LYS A 186 -7.28 -6.05 11.08
N LEU A 187 -6.64 -5.20 10.29
CA LEU A 187 -6.00 -5.60 9.04
C LEU A 187 -4.84 -6.57 9.30
N LEU A 188 -3.95 -6.25 10.24
CA LEU A 188 -2.81 -7.09 10.60
C LEU A 188 -3.24 -8.43 11.20
N ASP A 189 -4.26 -8.44 12.06
CA ASP A 189 -4.84 -9.69 12.59
C ASP A 189 -5.39 -10.58 11.47
N SER A 190 -6.06 -9.99 10.47
CA SER A 190 -6.53 -10.74 9.30
C SER A 190 -5.37 -11.38 8.53
N PHE A 191 -4.22 -10.70 8.41
CA PHE A 191 -3.04 -11.25 7.75
C PHE A 191 -2.41 -12.39 8.55
N VAL A 192 -2.38 -12.28 9.89
CA VAL A 192 -1.93 -13.36 10.78
C VAL A 192 -2.84 -14.59 10.63
N GLN A 193 -4.15 -14.41 10.74
CA GLN A 193 -5.13 -15.51 10.64
C GLN A 193 -5.07 -16.22 9.28
N GLN A 194 -4.84 -15.47 8.21
CA GLN A 194 -4.70 -16.02 6.86
C GLN A 194 -3.31 -16.60 6.58
N GLY A 195 -2.37 -16.51 7.52
CA GLY A 195 -1.00 -17.01 7.37
C GLY A 195 -0.18 -16.24 6.32
N ARG A 196 -0.33 -14.92 6.27
CA ARG A 196 0.28 -14.03 5.28
C ARG A 196 1.48 -13.23 5.82
N MET A 197 1.94 -13.53 7.03
CA MET A 197 3.07 -12.84 7.67
C MET A 197 4.41 -13.53 7.43
N LYS A 198 4.42 -14.87 7.40
CA LYS A 198 5.58 -15.73 7.15
C LYS A 198 5.13 -17.01 6.43
N ILE A 199 6.07 -17.62 5.69
CA ILE A 199 5.86 -18.92 5.04
C ILE A 199 5.74 -20.02 6.10
N ASP A 200 6.57 -19.95 7.14
CA ASP A 200 6.51 -20.85 8.29
C ASP A 200 5.58 -20.29 9.38
N LYS A 201 4.64 -21.12 9.85
CA LYS A 201 3.53 -20.74 10.72
C LYS A 201 3.72 -21.12 12.19
N SER A 202 4.65 -22.02 12.52
CA SER A 202 4.67 -22.67 13.84
C SER A 202 4.96 -21.71 15.01
N ASP A 203 5.70 -20.62 14.76
CA ASP A 203 6.22 -19.75 15.84
C ASP A 203 6.10 -18.25 15.51
N PHE A 204 5.05 -17.83 14.81
CA PHE A 204 4.87 -16.41 14.48
C PHE A 204 4.67 -15.56 15.74
N LYS A 205 5.66 -14.72 16.05
CA LYS A 205 5.58 -13.66 17.07
C LYS A 205 5.45 -12.31 16.39
N ARG A 206 4.51 -11.50 16.85
CA ARG A 206 4.32 -10.12 16.35
C ARG A 206 5.59 -9.32 16.62
N CYS A 207 6.07 -8.60 15.61
CA CYS A 207 7.20 -7.68 15.73
C CYS A 207 6.75 -6.23 15.98
N TRP A 208 5.49 -6.03 16.34
CA TRP A 208 4.89 -4.73 16.60
C TRP A 208 3.92 -4.82 17.78
N GLU A 209 3.65 -3.65 18.36
CA GLU A 209 2.65 -3.40 19.37
C GLU A 209 1.92 -2.11 18.98
N LEU A 210 0.60 -2.16 18.93
CA LEU A 210 -0.26 -1.02 18.62
C LEU A 210 -0.78 -0.45 19.96
N ILE A 211 -0.48 0.81 20.22
CA ILE A 211 -0.76 1.53 21.48
C ILE A 211 -1.83 2.59 21.23
#